data_AF-A0A963XBW5-F1
#
_entry.id   AF-A0A963XBW5-F1
#
_cell.length_a   1.000
_cell.length_b   1.000
_cell.length_c   1.000
_cell.angle_alpha   90.00
_cell.angle_beta   90.00
_cell.angle_gamma   90.00
#
_symmetry.space_group_name_H-M   'P 1'
#
loop_
_entity.id
_entity.type
_entity.pdbx_description
1 polymer ?
#
loop_
_entity_poly.entity_id
_entity_poly.type
_entity_poly.pdbx_seq_one_letter_code
_entity_poly.pdbx_strand_id
1 'polypeptide(L)'
;MRVVKATKPKTKLRYSVKGKQSKFFDAQGVDELVSICMMLAQELWVVKERLATVECVAEKKGIVLGDEIEDHEFTPDQRAAIDDEKKAYLDRVFFTLREQAEALEADTSNEPDAPAVP
;
A
#
# COMPACT_ATOMS: atom_id res chain seq x y z
N MET A 1 -19.32 -48.38 -36.81
CA MET A 1 -19.65 -47.12 -36.11
C MET A 1 -18.89 -47.11 -34.79
N ARG A 2 -17.81 -46.32 -34.66
CA ARG A 2 -16.89 -46.37 -33.52
C ARG A 2 -17.22 -45.22 -32.58
N VAL A 3 -17.65 -45.52 -31.36
CA VAL A 3 -18.00 -44.52 -30.34
C VAL A 3 -16.72 -43.96 -29.74
N VAL A 4 -16.45 -42.68 -29.95
CA VAL A 4 -15.31 -41.97 -29.35
C VAL A 4 -15.72 -41.54 -27.94
N LYS A 5 -15.05 -42.06 -26.92
CA LYS A 5 -15.32 -41.73 -25.52
C LYS A 5 -14.60 -40.42 -25.17
N ALA A 6 -15.35 -39.39 -24.79
CA ALA A 6 -14.80 -38.09 -24.40
C ALA A 6 -14.02 -38.18 -23.08
N THR A 7 -12.75 -37.77 -23.10
CA THR A 7 -11.88 -37.65 -21.92
C THR A 7 -12.05 -36.28 -21.26
N LYS A 8 -12.45 -36.27 -19.98
CA LYS A 8 -12.57 -35.04 -19.18
C LYS A 8 -11.19 -34.41 -18.94
N PRO A 9 -11.03 -33.07 -19.05
CA PRO A 9 -9.76 -32.42 -18.77
C PRO A 9 -9.44 -32.47 -17.26
N LYS A 10 -8.18 -32.76 -16.92
CA LYS A 10 -7.69 -32.78 -15.54
C LYS A 10 -7.54 -31.34 -15.03
N THR A 11 -8.42 -30.92 -14.14
CA THR A 11 -8.32 -29.64 -13.42
C THR A 11 -7.04 -29.63 -12.59
N LYS A 12 -6.14 -28.67 -12.87
CA LYS A 12 -4.93 -28.47 -12.05
C LYS A 12 -5.35 -27.87 -10.71
N LEU A 13 -5.28 -28.65 -9.64
CA LEU A 13 -5.40 -28.14 -8.27
C LEU A 13 -4.27 -27.13 -8.03
N ARG A 14 -4.62 -25.85 -7.85
CA ARG A 14 -3.69 -24.85 -7.31
C ARG A 14 -3.56 -25.09 -5.82
N TYR A 15 -2.60 -25.90 -5.41
CA TYR A 15 -2.23 -25.98 -4.00
C TYR A 15 -1.35 -24.78 -3.67
N SER A 16 -1.96 -23.71 -3.14
CA SER A 16 -1.20 -22.68 -2.43
C SER A 16 -1.50 -22.86 -0.95
N VAL A 17 -0.67 -23.62 -0.26
CA VAL A 17 -0.56 -23.51 1.20
C VAL A 17 0.32 -22.29 1.45
N LYS A 18 -0.25 -21.10 1.24
CA LYS A 18 0.25 -19.94 1.95
C LYS A 18 -0.10 -20.22 3.41
N GLY A 19 0.92 -20.49 4.23
CA GLY A 19 0.75 -20.60 5.67
C GLY A 19 -0.03 -19.38 6.15
N LYS A 20 -1.00 -19.60 7.05
CA LYS A 20 -1.78 -18.52 7.66
C LYS A 20 -0.78 -17.49 8.19
N GLN A 21 -0.85 -16.24 7.72
CA GLN A 21 0.03 -15.19 8.23
C GLN A 21 -0.14 -15.14 9.75
N SER A 22 0.98 -15.16 10.48
CA SER A 22 0.97 -15.08 11.94
C SER A 22 0.36 -13.74 12.31
N LYS A 23 -0.82 -13.77 12.94
CA LYS A 23 -1.42 -12.58 13.53
C LYS A 23 -0.79 -12.34 14.90
N PHE A 24 -0.22 -11.17 15.10
CA PHE A 24 0.33 -10.72 16.37
C PHE A 24 -0.74 -10.07 17.25
N PHE A 25 -1.68 -9.34 16.66
CA PHE A 25 -2.77 -8.68 17.37
C PHE A 25 -4.12 -9.37 17.13
N ASP A 26 -4.97 -9.36 18.17
CA ASP A 26 -6.33 -9.91 18.11
C ASP A 26 -7.26 -9.08 17.23
N ALA A 27 -7.05 -7.76 17.20
CA ALA A 27 -7.82 -6.84 16.39
C ALA A 27 -7.39 -6.92 14.92
N GLN A 28 -8.36 -7.14 14.03
CA GLN A 28 -8.14 -7.21 12.59
C GLN A 28 -7.61 -5.88 12.03
N GLY A 29 -6.60 -5.93 11.16
CA GLY A 29 -6.04 -4.75 10.49
C GLY A 29 -4.86 -4.08 11.23
N VAL A 30 -4.61 -4.44 12.49
CA VAL A 30 -3.55 -3.81 13.31
C VAL A 30 -2.15 -4.24 12.82
N ASP A 31 -1.95 -5.52 12.56
CA ASP A 31 -0.69 -6.04 12.01
C ASP A 31 -0.36 -5.39 10.66
N GLU A 32 -1.36 -5.24 9.80
CA GLU A 32 -1.24 -4.60 8.50
C GLU A 32 -0.87 -3.12 8.64
N LEU A 33 -1.51 -2.41 9.56
CA LEU A 33 -1.17 -1.01 9.86
C LEU A 33 0.26 -0.86 10.37
N VAL A 34 0.70 -1.74 11.30
CA VAL A 34 2.07 -1.74 11.82
C VAL A 34 3.07 -1.98 10.69
N SER A 35 2.78 -2.92 9.79
CA SER A 35 3.63 -3.17 8.61
C SER A 35 3.72 -1.95 7.70
N ILE A 36 2.60 -1.27 7.43
CA ILE A 36 2.57 -0.03 6.65
C ILE A 36 3.40 1.06 7.36
N CYS A 37 3.24 1.25 8.66
CA CYS A 37 4.00 2.23 9.44
C CYS A 37 5.51 1.96 9.38
N MET A 38 5.93 0.70 9.51
CA MET A 38 7.35 0.32 9.41
C MET A 38 7.91 0.58 8.01
N MET A 39 7.17 0.25 6.96
CA MET A 39 7.56 0.55 5.59
C MET A 39 7.68 2.07 5.36
N LEU A 40 6.70 2.85 5.81
CA LEU A 40 6.74 4.32 5.69
C LEU A 40 7.90 4.93 6.47
N ALA A 41 8.23 4.40 7.65
CA ALA A 41 9.39 4.84 8.43
C ALA A 41 10.71 4.59 7.67
N GLN A 42 10.85 3.41 7.04
CA GLN A 42 12.00 3.08 6.20
C GLN A 42 12.12 4.03 5.00
N GLU A 43 11.02 4.25 4.28
CA GLU A 43 11.01 5.17 3.13
C GLU A 43 11.30 6.62 3.56
N LEU A 44 10.77 7.06 4.69
CA LEU A 44 11.10 8.37 5.26
C LEU A 44 12.59 8.53 5.55
N TRP A 45 13.24 7.47 6.03
CA TRP A 45 14.69 7.48 6.24
C TRP A 45 15.46 7.61 4.93
N VAL A 46 15.06 6.88 3.88
CA VAL A 46 15.66 7.00 2.54
C VAL A 46 15.53 8.42 1.99
N VAL A 47 14.38 9.07 2.19
CA VAL A 47 14.17 10.48 1.78
C VAL A 47 15.10 11.42 2.57
N LYS A 48 15.26 11.21 3.87
CA LYS A 48 16.20 11.99 4.71
C LYS A 48 17.64 11.84 4.25
N GLU A 49 18.09 10.61 3.98
CA GLU A 49 19.43 10.35 3.45
C GLU A 49 19.65 11.05 2.10
N ARG A 50 18.63 11.05 1.23
CA ARG A 50 18.67 11.75 -0.04
C ARG A 50 18.77 13.27 0.15
N LEU A 51 18.04 13.85 1.09
CA LEU A 51 18.13 15.29 1.43
C LEU A 51 19.53 15.66 1.94
N ALA A 52 20.07 14.92 2.90
CA ALA A 52 21.43 15.12 3.40
C ALA A 52 22.48 14.99 2.28
N THR A 53 22.26 14.07 1.33
CA THR A 53 23.12 13.93 0.15
C THR A 53 23.02 15.16 -0.77
N VAL A 54 21.82 15.69 -0.98
CA VAL A 54 21.61 16.91 -1.78
C VAL A 54 22.34 18.10 -1.15
N GLU A 55 22.23 18.29 0.16
CA GLU A 55 22.95 19.33 0.91
C GLU A 55 24.47 19.18 0.76
N CYS A 56 25.01 17.98 1.01
CA CYS A 56 26.45 17.72 0.86
C CYS A 56 26.95 17.96 -0.58
N VAL A 57 26.15 17.61 -1.60
CA VAL A 57 26.50 17.87 -3.00
C VAL A 57 26.42 19.37 -3.34
N ALA A 58 25.46 20.09 -2.78
CA ALA A 58 25.32 21.53 -2.95
C ALA A 58 26.51 22.28 -2.36
N GLU A 59 26.92 21.94 -1.13
CA GLU A 59 28.10 22.50 -0.48
C GLU A 59 29.37 22.28 -1.30
N LYS A 60 29.57 21.07 -1.84
CA LYS A 60 30.71 20.75 -2.73
C LYS A 60 30.72 21.59 -4.01
N LYS A 61 29.56 22.08 -4.45
CA LYS A 61 29.41 22.97 -5.60
C LYS A 61 29.46 24.46 -5.22
N GLY A 62 29.67 24.77 -3.93
CA GLY A 62 29.69 26.14 -3.41
C GLY A 62 28.30 26.77 -3.29
N ILE A 63 27.23 25.98 -3.33
CA ILE A 63 25.86 26.44 -3.11
C ILE A 63 25.57 26.32 -1.61
N VAL A 64 25.32 27.45 -0.96
CA VAL A 64 24.99 27.49 0.48
C VAL A 64 23.47 27.43 0.59
N LEU A 65 22.94 26.27 0.98
CA LEU A 65 21.49 26.05 1.07
C LEU A 65 20.91 26.32 2.46
N GLY A 66 21.75 26.42 3.51
CA GLY A 66 21.36 26.39 4.94
C GLY A 66 20.06 27.12 5.30
N ASP A 67 20.15 28.39 5.67
CA ASP A 67 18.98 29.18 6.10
C ASP A 67 18.00 29.42 4.94
N GLU A 68 18.47 29.39 3.68
CA GLU A 68 17.63 29.59 2.49
C GLU A 68 16.55 28.51 2.31
N ILE A 69 16.79 27.27 2.74
CA ILE A 69 15.78 26.20 2.71
C ILE A 69 14.68 26.46 3.75
N GLU A 70 15.04 26.89 4.96
CA GLU A 70 14.09 27.12 6.05
C GLU A 70 13.25 28.40 5.82
N ASP A 71 13.87 29.41 5.22
CA ASP A 71 13.20 30.67 4.85
C ASP A 71 12.46 30.58 3.50
N HIS A 72 12.52 29.44 2.81
CA HIS A 72 11.91 29.30 1.50
C HIS A 72 10.37 29.34 1.56
N GLU A 73 9.78 30.35 0.92
CA GLU A 73 8.35 30.41 0.69
C GLU A 73 7.99 30.01 -0.75
N PHE A 74 7.14 28.98 -0.87
CA PHE A 74 6.56 28.62 -2.15
C PHE A 74 5.62 29.72 -2.66
N THR A 75 5.67 29.98 -3.96
CA THR A 75 4.63 30.78 -4.59
C THR A 75 3.28 30.04 -4.53
N PRO A 76 2.14 30.75 -4.63
CA PRO A 76 0.82 30.10 -4.61
C PRO A 76 0.69 28.97 -5.65
N ASP A 77 1.24 29.17 -6.85
CA ASP A 77 1.20 28.19 -7.93
C ASP A 77 2.05 26.96 -7.63
N GLN A 78 3.25 27.14 -7.07
CA GLN A 78 4.12 26.03 -6.66
C GLN A 78 3.48 25.22 -5.53
N ARG A 79 2.85 25.90 -4.56
CA ARG A 79 2.16 25.25 -3.45
C ARG A 79 0.98 24.41 -3.95
N ALA A 80 0.19 24.94 -4.89
CA ALA A 80 -0.93 24.22 -5.49
C ALA A 80 -0.47 22.94 -6.20
N ALA A 81 0.63 23.01 -6.97
CA ALA A 81 1.19 21.84 -7.64
C ALA A 81 1.62 20.74 -6.62
N ILE A 82 2.31 21.13 -5.56
CA ILE A 82 2.74 20.21 -4.49
C ILE A 82 1.52 19.59 -3.77
N ASP A 83 0.49 20.38 -3.51
CA ASP A 83 -0.72 19.89 -2.86
C ASP A 83 -1.48 18.87 -3.72
N ASP A 84 -1.51 19.05 -5.03
CA ASP A 84 -2.14 18.10 -5.95
C ASP A 84 -1.33 16.79 -6.05
N GLU A 85 0.00 16.88 -6.09
CA GLU A 85 0.87 15.70 -6.00
C GLU A 85 0.68 14.96 -4.67
N LYS A 86 0.57 15.70 -3.56
CA LYS A 86 0.29 15.13 -2.23
C LYS A 86 -1.04 14.40 -2.19
N LYS A 87 -2.11 14.97 -2.74
CA LYS A 87 -3.42 14.30 -2.82
C LYS A 87 -3.31 12.98 -3.61
N ALA A 88 -2.70 13.03 -4.79
CA ALA A 88 -2.51 11.84 -5.62
C ALA A 88 -1.62 10.78 -4.96
N TYR A 89 -0.66 11.19 -4.13
CA TYR A 89 0.13 10.26 -3.31
C TYR A 89 -0.71 9.60 -2.22
N LEU A 90 -1.45 10.38 -1.44
CA LEU A 90 -2.33 9.85 -0.38
C LEU A 90 -3.39 8.91 -0.96
N ASP A 91 -3.98 9.25 -2.11
CA ASP A 91 -4.95 8.39 -2.77
C ASP A 91 -4.39 7.02 -3.11
N ARG A 92 -3.14 6.95 -3.58
CA ARG A 92 -2.43 5.69 -3.86
C ARG A 92 -2.13 4.90 -2.59
N VAL A 93 -1.71 5.58 -1.51
CA VAL A 93 -1.44 4.92 -0.22
C VAL A 93 -2.71 4.31 0.37
N PHE A 94 -3.82 5.03 0.31
CA PHE A 94 -5.10 4.57 0.87
C PHE A 94 -5.91 3.67 -0.06
N PHE A 95 -5.50 3.49 -1.32
CA PHE A 95 -6.24 2.67 -2.28
C PHE A 95 -6.42 1.23 -1.78
N THR A 96 -5.34 0.58 -1.34
CA THR A 96 -5.39 -0.81 -0.86
C THR A 96 -6.23 -0.96 0.41
N LEU A 97 -6.20 0.04 1.30
CA LEU A 97 -7.03 0.04 2.51
C LEU A 97 -8.53 0.17 2.16
N ARG A 98 -8.87 1.01 1.17
CA ARG A 98 -10.24 1.14 0.65
C ARG A 98 -10.74 -0.16 0.02
N GLU A 99 -9.92 -0.79 -0.82
CA GLU A 99 -10.27 -2.08 -1.46
C GLU A 99 -10.51 -3.18 -0.41
N GLN A 100 -9.70 -3.22 0.65
CA GLN A 100 -9.89 -4.16 1.76
C GLN A 100 -11.17 -3.88 2.57
N ALA A 101 -11.47 -2.61 2.83
CA ALA A 101 -12.69 -2.21 3.54
C ALA A 101 -13.95 -2.58 2.73
N GLU A 102 -13.96 -2.29 1.43
CA GLU A 102 -15.08 -2.63 0.53
C GLU A 102 -15.26 -4.16 0.42
N ALA A 103 -14.17 -4.93 0.36
CA ALA A 103 -14.23 -6.39 0.35
C ALA A 103 -14.83 -6.96 1.65
N LEU A 104 -14.50 -6.36 2.80
CA LEU A 104 -15.06 -6.75 4.09
C LEU A 104 -16.57 -6.46 4.17
N GLU A 105 -17.02 -5.31 3.69
CA GLU A 105 -18.45 -4.98 3.62
C GLU A 105 -19.20 -5.92 2.67
N ALA A 106 -18.60 -6.28 1.53
CA ALA A 106 -19.18 -7.20 0.56
C ALA A 106 -19.29 -8.64 1.08
N ASP A 107 -18.33 -9.12 1.90
CA ASP A 107 -18.39 -10.46 2.50
C ASP A 107 -19.52 -10.57 3.54
N THR A 108 -19.80 -9.50 4.31
CA THR A 108 -20.91 -9.48 5.30
C THR A 108 -22.31 -9.46 4.67
N SER A 109 -22.43 -9.05 3.41
CA SER A 109 -23.72 -8.90 2.71
C SER A 109 -24.09 -10.09 1.82
N ASN A 110 -23.18 -11.05 1.65
CA ASN A 110 -23.36 -12.26 0.83
C ASN A 110 -23.47 -13.55 1.65
N GLU A 111 -23.59 -13.48 2.98
CA GLU A 111 -23.73 -14.66 3.83
C GLU A 111 -25.15 -15.24 3.71
N PRO A 112 -25.34 -16.45 3.14
CA PRO A 112 -26.66 -17.06 3.04
C PRO A 112 -27.15 -17.49 4.43
N ASP A 113 -28.45 -17.31 4.68
CA ASP A 113 -29.11 -17.68 5.93
C ASP A 113 -28.67 -19.07 6.41
N ALA A 114 -28.36 -19.17 7.70
CA ALA A 114 -27.97 -20.44 8.32
C ALA A 114 -29.05 -21.49 7.99
N PRO A 115 -28.66 -22.69 7.53
CA PRO A 115 -29.63 -23.72 7.20
C PRO A 115 -30.48 -24.02 8.43
N ALA A 116 -31.81 -24.05 8.23
CA ALA A 116 -32.75 -24.37 9.30
C ALA A 116 -32.31 -25.68 9.96
N VAL A 117 -32.08 -25.61 11.28
CA VAL A 117 -31.70 -26.77 12.09
C VAL A 117 -32.82 -27.81 11.99
N PRO A 118 -32.51 -29.09 11.73
CA PRO A 118 -33.50 -30.16 11.61
C PRO A 118 -34.24 -30.46 12.91
#